data_AF-A0A1C9CD01-F1
#
_entry.id   AF-A0A1C9CD01-F1
#
_cell.length_a   1.000
_cell.length_b   1.000
_cell.length_c   1.000
_cell.angle_alpha   90.00
_cell.angle_beta   90.00
_cell.angle_gamma   90.00
#
_symmetry.space_group_name_H-M   'P 1'
#
loop_
_entity.id
_entity.type
_entity.pdbx_description
1 polymer ?
#
loop_
_entity_poly.entity_id
_entity_poly.type
_entity_poly.pdbx_seq_one_letter_code
_entity_poly.pdbx_strand_id
1 'polypeptide(L)'
;MSVLGAASKQFTTIIAYFVLVFIMLLLAQTLYKSFKFLHKTNSLESNLLMLYLAVIPYGIPFLEAFNNFGKYTMPHLPVSLQLFYNDYLRPVLEGSYIDLNILYVILLFSQYIIFIQPKRLKKFTRYHMLHSILVYLTTSLMGIIYWALPDNFTQNLYGELACDLCLLICMSMIIHAFIKGLLGQYCQIPVISEAVRIHLEGY
;
A
#
# COMPACT_ATOMS: atom_id res chain seq x y z
N MET A 1 1.19 37.06 -13.36
CA MET A 1 1.71 35.68 -13.24
C MET A 1 1.43 34.97 -14.56
N SER A 2 2.47 34.79 -15.37
CA SER A 2 2.35 34.47 -16.80
C SER A 2 2.13 32.98 -17.07
N VAL A 3 1.34 32.68 -18.10
CA VAL A 3 1.05 31.34 -18.63
C VAL A 3 2.33 30.50 -18.89
N LEU A 4 3.43 31.17 -19.22
CA LEU A 4 4.76 30.55 -19.40
C LEU A 4 5.33 29.90 -18.12
N GLY A 5 5.04 30.45 -16.94
CA GLY A 5 5.50 29.89 -15.66
C GLY A 5 4.71 28.64 -15.23
N ALA A 6 3.46 28.49 -15.71
CA ALA A 6 2.66 27.30 -15.47
C ALA A 6 3.09 26.15 -16.41
N ALA A 7 3.36 26.46 -17.68
CA ALA A 7 3.82 25.48 -18.67
C ALA A 7 5.19 24.89 -18.30
N SER A 8 6.13 25.71 -17.78
CA SER A 8 7.44 25.21 -17.36
C SER A 8 7.35 24.26 -16.15
N LYS A 9 6.47 24.55 -15.18
CA LYS A 9 6.20 23.67 -14.04
C LYS A 9 5.52 22.36 -14.45
N GLN A 10 4.61 22.39 -15.41
CA GLN A 10 3.99 21.16 -15.94
C GLN A 10 5.02 20.30 -16.68
N PHE A 11 5.93 20.90 -17.44
CA PHE A 11 6.96 20.15 -18.13
C PHE A 11 7.97 19.49 -17.17
N THR A 12 8.40 20.21 -16.12
CA THR A 12 9.32 19.64 -15.12
C THR A 12 8.68 18.53 -14.29
N THR A 13 7.38 18.61 -13.98
CA THR A 13 6.66 17.53 -13.30
C THR A 13 6.55 16.28 -14.17
N ILE A 14 6.23 16.41 -15.45
CA ILE A 14 6.19 15.26 -16.40
C ILE A 14 7.56 14.56 -16.47
N ILE A 15 8.66 15.32 -16.58
CA ILE A 15 10.01 14.73 -16.59
C ILE A 15 10.30 14.01 -15.28
N ALA A 16 9.91 14.57 -14.14
CA ALA A 16 10.07 13.93 -12.84
C ALA A 16 9.31 12.59 -12.76
N TYR A 17 8.11 12.48 -13.33
CA TYR A 17 7.37 11.21 -13.43
C TYR A 17 8.13 10.16 -14.25
N PHE A 18 8.63 10.53 -15.43
CA PHE A 18 9.40 9.60 -16.27
C PHE A 18 10.67 9.11 -15.56
N VAL A 19 11.40 10.00 -14.89
CA VAL A 19 12.59 9.66 -14.11
C VAL A 19 12.24 8.74 -12.96
N LEU A 20 11.15 9.01 -12.21
CA LEU A 20 10.71 8.16 -11.12
C LEU A 20 10.32 6.76 -11.61
N VAL A 21 9.52 6.67 -12.68
CA VAL A 21 9.15 5.38 -13.28
C VAL A 21 10.40 4.62 -13.73
N PHE A 22 11.37 5.31 -14.32
CA PHE A 22 12.64 4.71 -14.73
C PHE A 22 13.45 4.18 -13.53
N ILE A 23 13.55 4.95 -12.44
CA ILE A 23 14.17 4.51 -11.18
C ILE A 23 13.45 3.29 -10.61
N MET A 24 12.12 3.30 -10.60
CA MET A 24 11.29 2.17 -10.14
C MET A 24 11.53 0.92 -10.98
N LEU A 25 11.66 1.05 -12.30
CA LEU A 25 12.00 -0.06 -13.20
C LEU A 25 13.42 -0.59 -12.92
N LEU A 26 14.40 0.29 -12.67
CA LEU A 26 15.75 -0.11 -12.31
C LEU A 26 15.79 -0.82 -10.95
N LEU A 27 15.06 -0.33 -9.95
CA LEU A 27 14.91 -0.98 -8.65
C LEU A 27 14.22 -2.34 -8.79
N ALA A 28 13.17 -2.44 -9.60
CA ALA A 28 12.54 -3.72 -9.89
C ALA A 28 13.52 -4.69 -10.56
N GLN A 29 14.37 -4.22 -11.47
CA GLN A 29 15.40 -5.03 -12.12
C GLN A 29 16.53 -5.46 -11.17
N THR A 30 16.98 -4.60 -10.26
CA THR A 30 18.00 -4.96 -9.26
C THR A 30 17.44 -5.95 -8.24
N LEU A 31 16.23 -5.70 -7.74
CA LEU A 31 15.51 -6.66 -6.89
C LEU A 31 15.31 -8.00 -7.61
N TYR A 32 14.97 -7.99 -8.90
CA TYR A 32 14.88 -9.20 -9.73
C TYR A 32 16.21 -9.97 -9.81
N LYS A 33 17.33 -9.28 -10.03
CA LYS A 33 18.67 -9.90 -10.07
C LYS A 33 19.08 -10.47 -8.71
N SER A 34 18.86 -9.72 -7.63
CA SER A 34 19.10 -10.18 -6.26
C SER A 34 18.27 -11.42 -5.95
N PHE A 35 17.01 -11.46 -6.39
CA PHE A 35 16.14 -12.62 -6.22
C PHE A 35 16.65 -13.85 -6.97
N LYS A 36 17.09 -13.68 -8.23
CA LYS A 36 17.69 -14.76 -9.03
C LYS A 36 18.97 -15.32 -8.38
N PHE A 37 19.77 -14.45 -7.76
CA PHE A 37 20.97 -14.83 -7.05
C PHE A 37 20.65 -15.59 -5.75
N LEU A 38 19.70 -15.10 -4.96
CA LEU A 38 19.27 -15.70 -3.70
C LEU A 38 18.53 -17.03 -3.86
N HIS A 39 17.83 -17.24 -4.98
CA HIS A 39 17.24 -18.56 -5.28
C HIS A 39 18.30 -19.65 -5.52
N LYS A 40 19.57 -19.26 -5.75
CA LYS A 40 20.71 -20.16 -5.92
C LYS A 40 21.45 -20.45 -4.60
N THR A 41 21.17 -19.73 -3.51
CA THR A 41 21.85 -19.87 -2.20
C THR A 41 21.02 -20.66 -1.18
N ASN A 42 21.65 -21.04 -0.06
CA ASN A 42 21.16 -21.96 0.98
C ASN A 42 19.69 -21.78 1.41
N SER A 43 19.05 -22.90 1.80
CA SER A 43 17.62 -23.01 2.11
C SER A 43 17.11 -22.03 3.17
N LEU A 44 17.92 -21.64 4.15
CA LEU A 44 17.52 -20.77 5.27
C LEU A 44 17.38 -19.29 4.87
N GLU A 45 18.36 -18.74 4.14
CA GLU A 45 18.33 -17.35 3.65
C GLU A 45 17.16 -17.12 2.69
N SER A 46 16.86 -18.14 1.88
CA SER A 46 15.71 -18.12 0.97
C SER A 46 14.38 -17.98 1.73
N ASN A 47 14.25 -18.57 2.92
CA ASN A 47 13.01 -18.51 3.71
C ASN A 47 12.78 -17.14 4.36
N LEU A 48 13.83 -16.52 4.92
CA LEU A 48 13.73 -15.18 5.51
C LEU A 48 13.37 -14.13 4.47
N LEU A 49 13.99 -14.20 3.29
CA LEU A 49 13.68 -13.30 2.20
C LEU A 49 12.20 -13.42 1.76
N MET A 50 11.66 -14.64 1.72
CA MET A 50 10.26 -14.88 1.38
C MET A 50 9.28 -14.33 2.41
N LEU A 51 9.66 -14.30 3.69
CA LEU A 51 8.89 -13.64 4.76
C LEU A 51 8.87 -12.12 4.57
N TYR A 52 10.03 -11.50 4.33
CA TYR A 52 10.09 -10.06 4.06
C TYR A 52 9.28 -9.68 2.82
N LEU A 53 9.41 -10.43 1.72
CA LEU A 53 8.63 -10.19 0.52
C LEU A 53 7.13 -10.39 0.74
N ALA A 54 6.71 -11.30 1.61
CA ALA A 54 5.30 -11.48 1.94
C ALA A 54 4.73 -10.27 2.70
N VAL A 55 5.55 -9.60 3.51
CA VAL A 55 5.07 -8.60 4.48
C VAL A 55 5.25 -7.16 3.99
N ILE A 56 6.32 -6.85 3.25
CA ILE A 56 6.58 -5.52 2.67
C ILE A 56 5.37 -4.95 1.91
N PRO A 57 4.62 -5.73 1.11
CA PRO A 57 3.50 -5.21 0.34
C PRO A 57 2.43 -4.49 1.17
N TYR A 58 2.23 -4.90 2.43
CA TYR A 58 1.24 -4.29 3.33
C TYR A 58 1.56 -2.85 3.72
N GLY A 59 2.77 -2.34 3.42
CA GLY A 59 3.07 -0.92 3.55
C GLY A 59 2.21 -0.04 2.64
N ILE A 60 1.79 -0.54 1.47
CA ILE A 60 0.90 0.21 0.57
C ILE A 60 -0.49 0.45 1.16
N PRO A 61 -1.27 -0.58 1.54
CA PRO A 61 -2.58 -0.36 2.14
C PRO A 61 -2.50 0.42 3.46
N PHE A 62 -1.39 0.33 4.19
CA PHE A 62 -1.12 1.17 5.36
C PHE A 62 -1.07 2.64 5.00
N LEU A 63 -0.25 3.02 4.01
CA LEU A 63 -0.16 4.41 3.56
C LEU A 63 -1.50 4.92 3.02
N GLU A 64 -2.22 4.10 2.25
CA GLU A 64 -3.55 4.42 1.73
C GLU A 64 -4.57 4.69 2.86
N ALA A 65 -4.54 3.91 3.95
CA ALA A 65 -5.44 4.12 5.08
C ALA A 65 -5.19 5.48 5.76
N PHE A 66 -3.92 5.82 5.98
CA PHE A 66 -3.56 7.12 6.56
C PHE A 66 -3.76 8.30 5.61
N ASN A 67 -3.62 8.09 4.30
CA ASN A 67 -3.94 9.10 3.30
C ASN A 67 -5.44 9.46 3.35
N ASN A 68 -6.29 8.44 3.42
CA ASN A 68 -7.74 8.64 3.39
C ASN A 68 -8.31 9.18 4.71
N PHE A 69 -7.86 8.68 5.86
CA PHE A 69 -8.52 8.98 7.15
C PHE A 69 -7.60 9.67 8.17
N GLY A 70 -6.28 9.55 8.00
CA GLY A 70 -5.31 9.92 9.04
C GLY A 70 -5.42 11.37 9.51
N LYS A 71 -5.59 12.32 8.59
CA LYS A 71 -5.69 13.75 8.93
C LYS A 71 -6.89 14.07 9.84
N TYR A 72 -8.00 13.37 9.64
CA TYR A 72 -9.25 13.62 10.34
C TYR A 72 -9.33 12.89 11.68
N THR A 73 -8.73 11.69 11.79
CA THR A 73 -8.67 10.93 13.04
C THR A 73 -7.55 11.39 13.99
N MET A 74 -6.50 12.04 13.47
CA MET A 74 -5.34 12.44 14.28
C MET A 74 -5.68 13.26 15.54
N PRO A 75 -6.57 14.26 15.51
CA PRO A 75 -6.90 15.06 16.70
C PRO A 75 -7.42 14.23 17.88
N HIS A 76 -8.01 13.05 17.61
CA HIS A 76 -8.60 12.17 18.61
C HIS A 76 -7.64 11.08 19.14
N LEU A 77 -6.45 10.94 18.54
CA LEU A 77 -5.44 9.96 18.94
C LEU A 77 -4.53 10.47 20.08
N PRO A 78 -3.86 9.61 20.85
CA PRO A 78 -2.90 10.04 21.85
C PRO A 78 -1.73 10.82 21.24
N VAL A 79 -1.18 11.78 22.00
CA VAL A 79 -0.15 12.73 21.54
C VAL A 79 1.05 12.04 20.88
N SER A 80 1.48 10.88 21.38
CA SER A 80 2.59 10.13 20.80
C SER A 80 2.34 9.70 19.34
N LEU A 81 1.12 9.26 19.03
CA LEU A 81 0.73 8.87 17.67
C LEU A 81 0.54 10.10 16.77
N GLN A 82 0.05 11.22 17.32
CA GLN A 82 -0.04 12.48 16.60
C GLN A 82 1.33 12.99 16.15
N LEU A 83 2.32 12.94 17.04
CA LEU A 83 3.70 13.32 16.73
C LEU A 83 4.27 12.41 15.64
N PHE A 84 4.11 11.09 15.79
CA PHE A 84 4.57 10.15 14.77
C PHE A 84 3.93 10.42 13.39
N TYR A 85 2.63 10.67 13.35
CA TYR A 85 1.95 11.00 12.10
C TYR A 85 2.48 12.30 11.50
N ASN A 86 2.56 13.38 12.29
CA ASN A 86 2.96 14.69 11.79
C ASN A 86 4.43 14.75 11.34
N ASP A 87 5.32 14.04 12.03
CA ASP A 87 6.76 14.10 11.78
C ASP A 87 7.21 13.11 10.68
N TYR A 88 6.54 11.95 10.55
CA TYR A 88 6.99 10.89 9.65
C TYR A 88 5.99 10.56 8.54
N LEU A 89 4.69 10.46 8.83
CA LEU A 89 3.70 10.03 7.83
C LEU A 89 3.23 11.19 6.96
N ARG A 90 2.83 12.31 7.57
CA ARG A 90 2.30 13.48 6.87
C ARG A 90 3.26 14.03 5.80
N PRO A 91 4.60 14.11 6.01
CA PRO A 91 5.52 14.55 4.96
C PRO A 91 5.55 13.59 3.77
N VAL A 92 5.38 12.30 4.00
CA VAL A 92 5.32 11.28 2.94
C VAL A 92 3.98 11.37 2.19
N LEU A 93 2.89 11.59 2.92
CA LEU A 93 1.50 11.63 2.42
C LEU A 93 1.07 12.97 1.81
N GLU A 94 1.69 14.09 2.17
CA GLU A 94 1.31 15.42 1.66
C GLU A 94 2.48 16.13 0.97
N GLY A 95 3.73 15.75 1.27
CA GLY A 95 4.94 16.44 0.80
C GLY A 95 5.46 15.99 -0.57
N SER A 96 4.78 15.07 -1.24
CA SER A 96 5.19 14.58 -2.56
C SER A 96 4.78 15.57 -3.66
N TYR A 97 5.76 16.09 -4.41
CA TYR A 97 5.53 16.84 -5.68
C TYR A 97 4.83 15.99 -6.77
N ILE A 98 4.69 14.70 -6.50
CA ILE A 98 4.07 13.67 -7.31
C ILE A 98 2.69 13.41 -6.70
N ASP A 99 1.68 13.38 -7.56
CA ASP A 99 0.32 13.00 -7.19
C ASP A 99 0.36 11.57 -6.65
N LEU A 100 0.23 11.43 -5.32
CA LEU A 100 0.36 10.15 -4.61
C LEU A 100 -0.58 9.09 -5.16
N ASN A 101 -1.73 9.52 -5.70
CA ASN A 101 -2.66 8.64 -6.39
C ASN A 101 -1.99 7.88 -7.55
N ILE A 102 -1.19 8.58 -8.36
CA ILE A 102 -0.43 7.96 -9.47
C ILE A 102 0.64 7.01 -8.91
N LEU A 103 1.30 7.39 -7.82
CA LEU A 103 2.31 6.54 -7.17
C LEU A 103 1.69 5.24 -6.64
N TYR A 104 0.54 5.30 -5.96
CA TYR A 104 -0.16 4.10 -5.49
C TYR A 104 -0.58 3.20 -6.63
N VAL A 105 -1.08 3.75 -7.74
CA VAL A 105 -1.41 2.99 -8.95
C VAL A 105 -0.17 2.29 -9.53
N ILE A 106 0.94 3.01 -9.68
CA ILE A 106 2.20 2.43 -10.17
C ILE A 106 2.70 1.32 -9.22
N LEU A 107 2.67 1.57 -7.91
CA LEU A 107 3.10 0.59 -6.92
C LEU A 107 2.21 -0.67 -6.95
N LEU A 108 0.90 -0.51 -7.07
CA LEU A 108 -0.07 -1.60 -7.19
C LEU A 108 0.23 -2.47 -8.42
N PHE A 109 0.38 -1.85 -9.60
CA PHE A 109 0.70 -2.57 -10.83
C PHE A 109 2.08 -3.20 -10.80
N SER A 110 3.07 -2.53 -10.19
CA SER A 110 4.41 -3.08 -10.04
C SER A 110 4.39 -4.36 -9.20
N GLN A 111 3.67 -4.36 -8.07
CA GLN A 111 3.48 -5.56 -7.27
C GLN A 111 2.77 -6.65 -8.08
N TYR A 112 1.68 -6.31 -8.75
CA TYR A 112 0.95 -7.28 -9.57
C TYR A 112 1.84 -7.96 -10.62
N ILE A 113 2.60 -7.18 -11.41
CA ILE A 113 3.46 -7.70 -12.48
C ILE A 113 4.59 -8.58 -11.94
N ILE A 114 5.26 -8.16 -10.86
CA ILE A 114 6.39 -8.92 -10.28
C ILE A 114 5.90 -10.30 -9.78
N PHE A 115 4.64 -10.40 -9.35
CA PHE A 115 4.16 -11.53 -8.56
C PHE A 115 3.15 -12.45 -9.26
N ILE A 116 2.69 -12.11 -10.46
CA ILE A 116 1.91 -12.98 -11.36
C ILE A 116 2.72 -14.20 -11.84
N GLN A 117 4.05 -14.12 -11.94
CA GLN A 117 4.83 -15.19 -12.58
C GLN A 117 4.78 -16.49 -11.75
N PRO A 118 4.07 -17.53 -12.22
CA PRO A 118 3.64 -18.64 -11.37
C PRO A 118 4.79 -19.58 -10.94
N LYS A 119 5.94 -19.52 -11.61
CA LYS A 119 7.03 -20.50 -11.45
C LYS A 119 8.15 -20.07 -10.49
N ARG A 120 8.17 -18.82 -10.01
CA ARG A 120 9.36 -18.24 -9.35
C ARG A 120 9.22 -17.94 -7.87
N LEU A 121 7.98 -17.88 -7.36
CA LEU A 121 7.70 -17.50 -5.96
C LEU A 121 6.88 -18.59 -5.29
N LYS A 122 7.16 -18.83 -3.99
CA LYS A 122 6.36 -19.76 -3.19
C LYS A 122 4.91 -19.27 -3.15
N LYS A 123 3.96 -20.22 -3.14
CA LYS A 123 2.51 -19.95 -3.01
C LYS A 123 2.21 -19.02 -1.83
N PHE A 124 2.96 -19.14 -0.73
CA PHE A 124 2.88 -18.27 0.44
C PHE A 124 3.13 -16.79 0.13
N THR A 125 4.25 -16.45 -0.50
CA THR A 125 4.61 -15.07 -0.80
C THR A 125 3.61 -14.45 -1.78
N ARG A 126 3.20 -15.20 -2.81
CA ARG A 126 2.15 -14.79 -3.76
C ARG A 126 0.81 -14.53 -3.06
N TYR A 127 0.46 -15.37 -2.09
CA TYR A 127 -0.75 -15.19 -1.29
C TYR A 127 -0.76 -13.85 -0.58
N HIS A 128 0.29 -13.53 0.19
CA HIS A 128 0.31 -12.27 0.93
C HIS A 128 0.38 -11.04 0.02
N MET A 129 1.02 -11.14 -1.14
CA MET A 129 1.04 -10.05 -2.13
C MET A 129 -0.34 -9.77 -2.71
N LEU A 130 -1.03 -10.81 -3.19
CA LEU A 130 -2.40 -10.68 -3.70
C LEU A 130 -3.37 -10.22 -2.60
N HIS A 131 -3.19 -10.74 -1.38
CA HIS A 131 -3.96 -10.32 -0.22
C HIS A 131 -3.72 -8.84 0.08
N SER A 132 -2.48 -8.35 0.01
CA SER A 132 -2.16 -6.93 0.21
C SER A 132 -2.80 -6.04 -0.87
N ILE A 133 -2.80 -6.48 -2.13
CA ILE A 133 -3.48 -5.78 -3.24
C ILE A 133 -4.98 -5.66 -2.95
N LEU A 134 -5.63 -6.74 -2.52
CA LEU A 134 -7.06 -6.72 -2.18
C LEU A 134 -7.36 -5.86 -0.95
N VAL A 135 -6.50 -5.90 0.07
CA VAL A 135 -6.63 -5.01 1.24
C VAL A 135 -6.50 -3.55 0.82
N TYR A 136 -5.54 -3.21 -0.07
CA TYR A 136 -5.42 -1.86 -0.62
C TYR A 136 -6.69 -1.43 -1.35
N LEU A 137 -7.21 -2.26 -2.26
CA LEU A 137 -8.45 -1.95 -2.98
C LEU A 137 -9.63 -1.74 -2.02
N THR A 138 -9.73 -2.57 -0.98
CA THR A 138 -10.79 -2.46 0.03
C THR A 138 -10.65 -1.14 0.82
N THR A 139 -9.45 -0.82 1.29
CA THR A 139 -9.17 0.44 2.01
C THR A 139 -9.47 1.66 1.14
N SER A 140 -9.03 1.64 -0.11
CA SER A 140 -9.26 2.74 -1.06
C SER A 140 -10.75 2.92 -1.36
N LEU A 141 -11.49 1.81 -1.55
CA LEU A 141 -12.95 1.84 -1.72
C LEU A 141 -13.65 2.40 -0.49
N MET A 142 -13.26 2.01 0.73
CA MET A 142 -13.82 2.58 1.95
C MET A 142 -13.56 4.09 2.04
N GLY A 143 -12.35 4.55 1.66
CA GLY A 143 -12.01 5.97 1.59
C GLY A 143 -12.91 6.72 0.60
N ILE A 144 -13.04 6.22 -0.63
CA ILE A 144 -13.91 6.81 -1.65
C ILE A 144 -15.36 6.87 -1.18
N ILE A 145 -15.88 5.80 -0.57
CA ILE A 145 -17.26 5.77 -0.05
C ILE A 145 -17.45 6.82 1.04
N TYR A 146 -16.51 6.94 1.98
CA TYR A 146 -16.57 7.94 3.04
C TYR A 146 -16.54 9.37 2.47
N TRP A 147 -15.65 9.65 1.53
CA TRP A 147 -15.53 10.97 0.89
C TRP A 147 -16.67 11.30 -0.08
N ALA A 148 -17.43 10.29 -0.52
CA ALA A 148 -18.65 10.51 -1.30
C ALA A 148 -19.87 10.86 -0.44
N LEU A 149 -19.77 10.77 0.90
CA LEU A 149 -20.85 11.20 1.79
C LEU A 149 -21.02 12.73 1.76
N PRO A 150 -22.23 13.25 2.02
CA PRO A 150 -22.44 14.69 2.08
C PRO A 150 -21.55 15.37 3.11
N ASP A 151 -21.03 16.56 2.80
CA ASP A 151 -20.14 17.32 3.71
C ASP A 151 -20.78 17.58 5.09
N ASN A 152 -22.09 17.78 5.12
CA ASN A 152 -22.84 17.94 6.36
C ASN A 152 -22.76 16.71 7.27
N PHE A 153 -22.55 15.51 6.72
CA PHE A 153 -22.40 14.29 7.49
C PHE A 153 -20.96 14.12 7.98
N THR A 154 -19.97 14.36 7.13
CA THR A 154 -18.54 14.13 7.44
C THR A 154 -18.00 15.09 8.51
N GLN A 155 -18.58 16.30 8.63
CA GLN A 155 -18.20 17.30 9.63
C GLN A 155 -19.00 17.20 10.94
N ASN A 156 -19.97 16.28 11.02
CA ASN A 156 -20.72 16.03 12.25
C ASN A 156 -20.04 14.92 13.08
N LEU A 157 -20.39 14.84 14.36
CA LEU A 157 -19.90 13.81 15.29
C LEU A 157 -20.02 12.38 14.73
N TYR A 158 -21.12 12.07 14.04
CA TYR A 158 -21.33 10.76 13.43
C TYR A 158 -20.37 10.48 12.26
N GLY A 159 -20.02 11.51 11.48
CA GLY A 159 -19.03 11.41 10.41
C GLY A 159 -17.62 11.20 10.96
N GLU A 160 -17.24 11.99 11.97
CA GLU A 160 -15.96 11.83 12.66
C GLU A 160 -15.82 10.42 13.26
N LEU A 161 -16.85 9.93 13.96
CA LEU A 161 -16.87 8.56 14.49
C LEU A 161 -16.78 7.50 13.39
N ALA A 162 -17.47 7.71 12.26
CA ALA A 162 -17.39 6.79 11.12
C ALA A 162 -15.98 6.78 10.50
N CYS A 163 -15.32 7.93 10.42
CA CYS A 163 -13.94 8.06 9.95
C CYS A 163 -12.98 7.25 10.84
N ASP A 164 -13.09 7.43 12.15
CA ASP A 164 -12.26 6.74 13.14
C ASP A 164 -12.46 5.22 13.09
N LEU A 165 -13.71 4.78 12.96
CA LEU A 165 -14.05 3.37 12.78
C LEU A 165 -13.50 2.81 11.47
N CYS A 166 -13.61 3.54 10.36
CA CYS A 166 -13.05 3.14 9.06
C CYS A 166 -11.54 2.97 9.15
N LEU A 167 -10.82 3.94 9.76
CA LEU A 167 -9.38 3.83 9.97
C LEU A 167 -9.04 2.62 10.85
N LEU A 168 -9.77 2.43 11.95
CA LEU A 168 -9.56 1.31 12.86
C LEU A 168 -9.75 -0.04 12.16
N ILE A 169 -10.80 -0.19 11.35
CA ILE A 169 -11.09 -1.41 10.58
C ILE A 169 -9.97 -1.68 9.57
N CYS A 170 -9.56 -0.66 8.80
CA CYS A 170 -8.49 -0.79 7.82
C CYS A 170 -7.16 -1.18 8.49
N MET A 171 -6.80 -0.48 9.58
CA MET A 171 -5.59 -0.76 10.35
C MET A 171 -5.61 -2.15 10.97
N SER A 172 -6.75 -2.60 11.50
CA SER A 172 -6.91 -3.94 12.06
C SER A 172 -6.69 -5.02 11.01
N MET A 173 -7.24 -4.86 9.80
CA MET A 173 -7.01 -5.80 8.69
C MET A 173 -5.52 -5.87 8.31
N ILE A 174 -4.88 -4.72 8.17
CA ILE A 174 -3.47 -4.61 7.76
C ILE A 174 -2.56 -5.22 8.83
N ILE A 175 -2.73 -4.83 10.10
CA ILE A 175 -1.92 -5.34 11.22
C ILE A 175 -2.11 -6.85 11.37
N HIS A 176 -3.34 -7.34 11.29
CA HIS A 176 -3.61 -8.77 11.36
C HIS A 176 -2.88 -9.54 10.25
N ALA A 177 -3.02 -9.09 9.00
CA ALA A 177 -2.38 -9.74 7.85
C ALA A 177 -0.84 -9.64 7.89
N PHE A 178 -0.31 -8.51 8.36
CA PHE A 178 1.13 -8.28 8.57
C PHE A 178 1.71 -9.24 9.61
N ILE A 179 1.08 -9.35 10.79
CA ILE A 179 1.51 -10.27 11.86
C ILE A 179 1.45 -11.72 11.37
N LYS A 180 0.36 -12.12 10.69
CA LYS A 180 0.26 -13.47 10.13
C LYS A 180 1.36 -13.76 9.10
N GLY A 181 1.66 -12.80 8.22
CA GLY A 181 2.76 -12.91 7.28
C GLY A 181 4.13 -13.07 7.97
N LEU A 182 4.40 -12.30 9.04
CA LEU A 182 5.62 -12.44 9.84
C LEU A 182 5.73 -13.80 10.53
N LEU A 183 4.62 -14.36 10.99
CA LEU A 183 4.57 -15.69 11.59
C LEU A 183 4.67 -16.82 10.56
N GLY A 184 4.77 -16.52 9.27
CA GLY A 184 4.77 -17.52 8.20
C GLY A 184 3.41 -18.21 8.00
N GLN A 185 2.32 -17.59 8.47
CA GLN A 185 0.96 -18.12 8.40
C GLN A 185 0.12 -17.37 7.37
N TYR A 186 -0.74 -18.11 6.67
CA TYR A 186 -1.73 -17.49 5.79
C TYR A 186 -2.71 -16.64 6.60
N CYS A 187 -2.91 -15.38 6.19
CA CYS A 187 -3.98 -14.52 6.71
C CYS A 187 -5.36 -15.16 6.44
N GLN A 188 -6.34 -14.97 7.33
CA GLN A 188 -7.68 -15.58 7.22
C GLN A 188 -8.81 -14.56 7.32
N ILE A 189 -8.67 -13.40 6.68
CA ILE A 189 -9.78 -12.45 6.52
C ILE A 189 -10.77 -13.06 5.50
N PRO A 190 -12.00 -13.47 5.88
CA PRO A 190 -12.81 -14.42 5.09
C PRO A 190 -12.95 -14.07 3.61
N VAL A 191 -13.49 -12.89 3.30
CA VAL A 191 -13.77 -12.48 1.91
C VAL A 191 -12.49 -12.27 1.10
N ILE A 192 -11.47 -11.65 1.69
CA ILE A 192 -10.21 -11.36 1.02
C ILE A 192 -9.41 -12.64 0.79
N SER A 193 -9.28 -13.45 1.83
CA SER A 193 -8.53 -14.71 1.81
C SER A 193 -9.12 -15.70 0.82
N GLU A 194 -10.45 -15.77 0.74
CA GLU A 194 -11.13 -16.64 -0.21
C GLU A 194 -10.91 -16.19 -1.66
N ALA A 195 -11.01 -14.88 -1.93
CA ALA A 195 -10.70 -14.34 -3.25
C ALA A 195 -9.25 -14.64 -3.68
N VAL A 196 -8.27 -14.55 -2.77
CA VAL A 196 -6.88 -14.92 -3.06
C VAL A 196 -6.73 -16.42 -3.32
N ARG A 197 -7.39 -17.28 -2.53
CA ARG A 197 -7.34 -18.73 -2.74
C ARG A 197 -7.87 -19.11 -4.11
N ILE A 198 -9.05 -18.61 -4.49
CA ILE A 198 -9.64 -18.83 -5.81
C ILE A 198 -8.66 -18.40 -6.91
N HIS A 199 -8.00 -17.25 -6.77
CA HIS A 199 -7.03 -16.78 -7.75
C HIS A 199 -5.77 -17.66 -7.84
N LEU A 200 -5.29 -18.18 -6.71
CA LEU A 200 -4.06 -18.99 -6.65
C LEU A 200 -4.28 -20.46 -6.99
N GLU A 201 -5.45 -20.99 -6.67
CA GLU A 201 -5.82 -22.37 -6.92
C GLU A 201 -6.32 -22.54 -8.34
N GLY A 202 -6.79 -21.45 -8.96
CA GLY A 202 -7.45 -21.52 -10.26
C GLY A 202 -8.77 -22.27 -10.13
N TYR A 203 -9.63 -22.10 -11.12
CA TYR A 203 -10.60 -23.15 -11.41
C TYR A 203 -9.87 -24.42 -11.86
#